data_AF-A0A661QY14-F1
#
_entry.id   AF-A0A661QY14-F1
#
_cell.length_a   1.000
_cell.length_b   1.000
_cell.length_c   1.000
_cell.angle_alpha   90.00
_cell.angle_beta   90.00
_cell.angle_gamma   90.00
#
_symmetry.space_group_name_H-M   'P 1'
#
loop_
_entity.id
_entity.type
_entity.pdbx_description
1 polymer ?
#
loop_
_entity_poly.entity_id
_entity_poly.type
_entity_poly.pdbx_seq_one_letter_code
_entity_poly.pdbx_strand_id
1 'polypeptide(L)'
;MADFLITYIINAKDYFKKNSFIHLLSNFAYSILLGVTGTILLTMFLLTLLPLFYVKGFIPWIIAFNAAVTGYSLLIRNMDRLEFRRISSMGAGLLNGIISCVILTIIFFYLGYEDLFGRWSLIFCLTVGIVCSELGAMLAIKYLRLREQDQK
;
A
#
# COMPACT_ATOMS: atom_id res chain seq x y z
N MET A 1 -16.24 -4.67 33.92
CA MET A 1 -14.93 -4.69 33.23
C MET A 1 -15.08 -4.44 31.72
N ALA A 2 -16.07 -5.03 31.04
CA ALA A 2 -16.36 -4.78 29.63
C ALA A 2 -16.77 -3.32 29.31
N ASP A 3 -17.60 -2.67 30.15
CA ASP A 3 -18.04 -1.29 29.90
C ASP A 3 -16.92 -0.24 29.97
N PHE A 4 -15.89 -0.50 30.77
CA PHE A 4 -14.72 0.38 30.87
C PHE A 4 -13.86 0.30 29.60
N LEU A 5 -13.71 -0.91 29.04
CA LEU A 5 -13.03 -1.13 27.76
C LEU A 5 -13.80 -0.48 26.60
N ILE A 6 -15.12 -0.63 26.56
CA ILE A 6 -15.96 -0.03 25.52
C ILE A 6 -15.87 1.50 25.59
N THR A 7 -15.97 2.09 26.78
CA THR A 7 -15.85 3.54 26.97
C THR A 7 -14.46 4.05 26.58
N TYR A 8 -13.40 3.32 26.91
CA TYR A 8 -12.03 3.68 26.52
C TYR A 8 -11.82 3.61 25.01
N ILE A 9 -12.35 2.58 24.34
CA ILE A 9 -12.28 2.44 22.88
C ILE A 9 -13.06 3.57 22.18
N ILE A 10 -14.24 3.92 22.69
CA ILE A 10 -15.06 5.02 22.14
C ILE A 10 -14.33 6.36 22.33
N ASN A 11 -13.81 6.63 23.53
CA ASN A 11 -13.13 7.89 23.83
C ASN A 11 -11.80 8.02 23.05
N ALA A 12 -11.07 6.91 22.86
CA ALA A 12 -9.91 6.86 21.98
C ALA A 12 -10.30 7.14 20.52
N LYS A 13 -11.40 6.57 20.03
CA LYS A 13 -11.92 6.80 18.68
C LYS A 13 -12.28 8.27 18.44
N ASP A 14 -12.88 8.93 19.43
CA ASP A 14 -13.19 10.37 19.36
C ASP A 14 -11.95 11.26 19.48
N TYR A 15 -10.95 10.86 20.29
CA TYR A 15 -9.65 11.55 20.35
C TYR A 15 -8.90 11.48 19.02
N PHE A 16 -8.91 10.29 18.37
CA PHE A 16 -8.35 10.08 17.04
C PHE A 16 -9.08 10.90 15.96
N LYS A 17 -10.39 11.07 16.08
CA LYS A 17 -11.20 11.86 15.15
C LYS A 17 -10.95 13.36 15.28
N LYS A 18 -10.67 13.85 16.50
CA LYS A 18 -10.45 15.26 16.81
C LYS A 18 -9.05 15.75 16.41
N ASN A 19 -8.03 14.89 16.42
CA ASN A 19 -6.67 15.28 16.08
C ASN A 19 -6.35 15.02 14.59
N SER A 20 -6.34 16.09 13.78
CA SER A 20 -6.16 16.03 12.31
C SER A 20 -4.94 15.22 11.87
N PHE A 21 -3.83 15.34 12.60
CA PHE A 21 -2.58 14.64 12.30
C PHE A 21 -2.67 13.12 12.50
N ILE A 22 -3.27 12.66 13.60
CA ILE A 22 -3.39 11.24 13.91
C ILE A 22 -4.32 10.54 12.90
N HIS A 23 -5.38 11.22 12.47
CA HIS A 23 -6.28 10.72 11.44
C HIS A 23 -5.56 10.53 10.09
N LEU A 24 -4.69 11.48 9.70
CA LEU A 24 -3.87 11.36 8.49
C LEU A 24 -2.92 10.15 8.56
N LEU A 25 -2.25 9.98 9.71
CA LEU A 25 -1.32 8.88 9.94
C LEU A 25 -2.03 7.52 9.92
N SER A 26 -3.24 7.44 10.48
CA SER A 26 -4.08 6.24 10.44
C SER A 26 -4.49 5.86 9.02
N ASN A 27 -4.93 6.83 8.21
CA ASN A 27 -5.24 6.61 6.80
C ASN A 27 -4.01 6.17 6.00
N PHE A 28 -2.84 6.72 6.34
CA PHE A 28 -1.57 6.35 5.73
C PHE A 28 -1.19 4.90 6.03
N ALA A 29 -1.18 4.54 7.31
CA ALA A 29 -0.89 3.18 7.76
C ALA A 29 -1.88 2.17 7.16
N TYR A 30 -3.17 2.50 7.13
CA TYR A 30 -4.20 1.63 6.55
C TYR A 30 -3.98 1.40 5.04
N SER A 31 -3.59 2.43 4.30
CA SER A 31 -3.36 2.30 2.85
C SER A 31 -2.14 1.42 2.54
N ILE A 32 -1.10 1.50 3.37
CA ILE A 32 0.07 0.62 3.29
C ILE A 32 -0.33 -0.82 3.65
N LEU A 33 -1.05 -1.02 4.75
CA LEU A 33 -1.52 -2.34 5.17
C LEU A 33 -2.34 -3.03 4.07
N LEU A 34 -3.22 -2.29 3.39
CA LEU A 34 -3.96 -2.81 2.24
C LEU A 34 -3.05 -3.27 1.10
N GLY A 35 -2.03 -2.48 0.76
CA GLY A 35 -1.09 -2.81 -0.31
C GLY A 35 -0.25 -4.05 0.01
N VAL A 36 0.28 -4.11 1.23
CA VAL A 36 1.07 -5.27 1.71
C VAL A 36 0.21 -6.52 1.71
N THR A 37 -1.00 -6.44 2.27
CA THR A 37 -1.93 -7.57 2.33
C THR A 37 -2.30 -8.04 0.94
N GLY A 38 -2.62 -7.12 0.03
CA GLY A 38 -2.92 -7.43 -1.37
C GLY A 38 -1.75 -8.13 -2.08
N THR A 39 -0.52 -7.70 -1.80
CA THR A 39 0.68 -8.31 -2.37
C THR A 39 0.87 -9.73 -1.88
N ILE A 40 0.75 -9.96 -0.56
CA ILE A 40 0.86 -11.30 0.03
C ILE A 40 -0.23 -12.22 -0.52
N LEU A 41 -1.48 -11.75 -0.53
CA LEU A 41 -2.63 -12.51 -1.01
C LEU A 41 -2.46 -12.92 -2.47
N LEU A 42 -2.13 -11.98 -3.37
CA LEU A 42 -1.92 -12.28 -4.79
C LEU A 42 -0.75 -13.24 -4.99
N THR A 43 0.35 -13.05 -4.27
CA THR A 43 1.54 -13.89 -4.44
C THR A 43 1.27 -15.32 -3.97
N MET A 44 0.59 -15.48 -2.83
CA MET A 44 0.18 -16.80 -2.34
C MET A 44 -0.82 -17.48 -3.28
N PHE A 45 -1.79 -16.71 -3.80
CA PHE A 45 -2.74 -17.21 -4.78
C PHE A 45 -2.05 -17.64 -6.09
N LEU A 46 -1.05 -16.90 -6.56
CA LEU A 46 -0.27 -17.30 -7.73
C LEU A 46 0.58 -18.54 -7.47
N LEU A 47 1.09 -18.71 -6.24
CA LEU A 47 1.87 -19.87 -5.84
C LEU A 47 1.04 -21.17 -5.81
N THR A 48 -0.28 -21.09 -5.61
CA THR A 48 -1.14 -22.29 -5.70
C THR A 48 -1.44 -22.69 -7.15
N LEU A 49 -1.36 -21.75 -8.10
CA LEU A 49 -1.70 -21.99 -9.51
C LEU A 49 -0.48 -22.24 -10.40
N LEU A 50 0.67 -21.64 -10.07
CA LEU A 50 1.87 -21.67 -10.91
C LEU A 50 3.10 -22.19 -10.15
N PRO A 51 4.06 -22.80 -10.87
CA PRO A 51 5.36 -23.11 -10.30
C PRO A 51 6.09 -21.84 -9.85
N LEU A 52 6.88 -21.96 -8.78
CA LEU A 52 7.68 -20.88 -8.17
C LEU A 52 8.46 -20.04 -9.19
N PHE A 53 9.04 -20.68 -10.21
CA PHE A 53 9.83 -20.02 -11.25
C PHE A 53 9.04 -18.93 -11.99
N TYR A 54 7.78 -19.20 -12.33
CA TYR A 54 6.92 -18.22 -12.99
C TYR A 54 6.44 -17.14 -12.02
N VAL A 55 6.09 -17.54 -10.79
CA VAL A 55 5.65 -16.59 -9.74
C VAL A 55 6.73 -15.55 -9.43
N LYS A 56 8.00 -15.96 -9.36
CA LYS A 56 9.15 -15.06 -9.18
C LYS A 56 9.16 -13.91 -10.20
N GLY A 57 8.81 -14.18 -11.46
CA GLY A 57 8.73 -13.17 -12.51
C GLY A 57 7.56 -12.17 -12.35
N PHE A 58 6.47 -12.59 -11.70
CA PHE A 58 5.29 -11.76 -11.48
C PHE A 58 5.38 -10.88 -10.22
N ILE A 59 6.21 -11.24 -9.23
CA ILE A 59 6.31 -10.49 -7.97
C ILE A 59 6.58 -9.00 -8.16
N PRO A 60 7.53 -8.55 -9.02
CA PRO A 60 7.74 -7.12 -9.26
C PRO A 60 6.46 -6.42 -9.77
N TRP A 61 5.69 -7.09 -10.62
CA TRP A 61 4.43 -6.57 -11.15
C TRP A 61 3.33 -6.50 -10.09
N ILE A 62 3.22 -7.52 -9.23
CA ILE A 62 2.26 -7.55 -8.11
C ILE A 62 2.57 -6.41 -7.14
N ILE A 63 3.84 -6.20 -6.80
CA ILE A 63 4.28 -5.13 -5.91
C ILE A 63 4.00 -3.76 -6.54
N ALA A 64 4.33 -3.59 -7.82
CA ALA A 64 4.06 -2.36 -8.54
C ALA A 64 2.55 -2.03 -8.59
N PHE A 65 1.72 -3.02 -8.91
CA PHE A 65 0.27 -2.87 -8.93
C PHE A 65 -0.26 -2.48 -7.54
N ASN A 66 0.14 -3.19 -6.49
CA ASN A 66 -0.30 -2.86 -5.13
C ASN A 66 0.23 -1.50 -4.65
N ALA A 67 1.44 -1.10 -5.04
CA ALA A 67 1.97 0.24 -4.77
C ALA A 67 1.15 1.33 -5.46
N ALA A 68 0.71 1.12 -6.70
CA ALA A 68 -0.20 2.03 -7.41
C ALA A 68 -1.55 2.15 -6.69
N VAL A 69 -2.13 1.01 -6.27
CA VAL A 69 -3.40 0.98 -5.52
C VAL A 69 -3.27 1.66 -4.17
N THR A 70 -2.17 1.46 -3.44
CA THR A 70 -1.88 2.15 -2.18
C THR A 70 -1.76 3.67 -2.39
N GLY A 71 -1.00 4.11 -3.40
CA GLY A 71 -0.84 5.52 -3.73
C GLY A 71 -2.18 6.19 -4.09
N TYR A 72 -3.02 5.49 -4.84
CA TYR A 72 -4.38 5.91 -5.19
C TYR A 72 -5.30 6.00 -3.95
N SER A 73 -5.33 4.95 -3.13
CA SER A 73 -6.17 4.87 -1.92
C SER A 73 -5.82 5.94 -0.89
N LEU A 74 -4.53 6.27 -0.77
CA LEU A 74 -4.07 7.34 0.10
C LEU A 74 -4.62 8.71 -0.34
N LEU A 75 -4.54 8.99 -1.64
CA LEU A 75 -4.95 10.27 -2.22
C LEU A 75 -6.46 10.47 -2.11
N ILE A 76 -7.24 9.44 -2.39
CA ILE A 76 -8.71 9.54 -2.36
C ILE A 76 -9.24 9.69 -0.92
N ARG A 77 -8.56 9.09 0.07
CA ARG A 77 -8.95 9.19 1.50
C ARG A 77 -8.55 10.50 2.17
N ASN A 78 -7.54 11.18 1.65
CA ASN A 78 -7.02 12.42 2.21
C ASN A 78 -7.26 13.61 1.26
N MET A 79 -8.33 13.51 0.48
CA MET A 79 -8.74 14.45 -0.56
C MET A 79 -8.70 15.91 -0.08
N ASP A 80 -9.19 16.17 1.14
CA ASP A 80 -9.41 17.55 1.62
C ASP A 80 -8.30 18.11 2.52
N ARG A 81 -7.24 17.35 2.81
CA ARG A 81 -6.27 17.70 3.88
C ARG A 81 -4.79 17.70 3.50
N LEU A 82 -4.41 17.20 2.33
CA LEU A 82 -3.00 17.18 1.91
C LEU A 82 -2.69 18.33 0.96
N GLU A 83 -1.90 19.31 1.40
CA GLU A 83 -1.29 20.32 0.51
C GLU A 83 -0.27 19.69 -0.46
N PHE A 84 0.45 18.65 -0.01
CA PHE A 84 1.47 17.94 -0.80
C PHE A 84 1.02 16.56 -1.30
N ARG A 85 -0.11 16.55 -2.03
CA ARG A 85 -0.77 15.34 -2.58
C ARG A 85 0.18 14.35 -3.26
N ARG A 86 1.08 14.84 -4.12
CA ARG A 86 1.94 14.00 -4.98
C ARG A 86 3.08 13.33 -4.20
N ILE A 87 3.73 14.06 -3.29
CA ILE A 87 4.88 13.57 -2.50
C ILE A 87 4.42 12.54 -1.45
N SER A 88 3.29 12.80 -0.78
CA SER A 88 2.73 11.87 0.21
C SER A 88 2.32 10.54 -0.42
N SER A 89 1.74 10.57 -1.63
CA SER A 89 1.37 9.37 -2.38
C SER A 89 2.59 8.56 -2.82
N MET A 90 3.62 9.22 -3.36
CA MET A 90 4.90 8.59 -3.71
C MET A 90 5.55 7.91 -2.49
N GLY A 91 5.56 8.59 -1.34
CA GLY A 91 6.11 8.03 -0.11
C GLY A 91 5.36 6.78 0.37
N ALA A 92 4.02 6.76 0.27
CA ALA A 92 3.20 5.62 0.65
C ALA A 92 3.45 4.40 -0.24
N GLY A 93 3.53 4.59 -1.56
CA GLY A 93 3.80 3.48 -2.48
C GLY A 93 5.23 2.95 -2.36
N LEU A 94 6.22 3.83 -2.12
CA LEU A 94 7.60 3.41 -1.84
C LEU A 94 7.70 2.57 -0.56
N LEU A 95 7.12 3.05 0.54
CA LEU A 95 7.08 2.32 1.81
C LEU A 95 6.36 0.98 1.65
N ASN A 96 5.24 0.96 0.94
CA ASN A 96 4.52 -0.27 0.63
C ASN A 96 5.38 -1.27 -0.14
N GLY A 97 6.12 -0.81 -1.15
CA GLY A 97 7.05 -1.65 -1.93
C GLY A 97 8.16 -2.23 -1.07
N ILE A 98 8.81 -1.40 -0.23
CA ILE A 98 9.88 -1.84 0.68
C ILE A 98 9.35 -2.88 1.67
N ILE A 99 8.24 -2.60 2.35
CA ILE A 99 7.65 -3.49 3.36
C ILE A 99 7.21 -4.80 2.71
N SER A 100 6.58 -4.74 1.53
CA SER A 100 6.14 -5.93 0.80
C SER A 100 7.32 -6.79 0.38
N CYS A 101 8.41 -6.21 -0.13
CA CYS A 101 9.64 -6.93 -0.44
C CYS A 101 10.20 -7.65 0.79
N VAL A 102 10.32 -6.95 1.92
CA VAL A 102 10.86 -7.53 3.17
C VAL A 102 10.00 -8.70 3.64
N ILE A 103 8.68 -8.53 3.66
CA ILE A 103 7.76 -9.58 4.13
C ILE A 103 7.78 -10.78 3.19
N LEU A 104 7.77 -10.56 1.88
CA LEU A 104 7.88 -11.65 0.90
C LEU A 104 9.18 -12.42 1.08
N THR A 105 10.32 -11.74 1.22
CA THR A 105 11.61 -12.39 1.47
C THR A 105 11.57 -13.28 2.72
N ILE A 106 11.01 -12.78 3.83
CA ILE A 106 10.87 -13.56 5.08
C ILE A 106 9.98 -14.80 4.86
N ILE A 107 8.83 -14.61 4.21
CA ILE A 107 7.88 -15.69 3.93
C ILE A 107 8.55 -16.79 3.11
N PHE A 108 9.21 -16.45 2.01
CA PHE A 108 9.83 -17.44 1.15
C PHE A 108 11.04 -18.12 1.77
N PHE A 109 11.80 -17.41 2.60
CA PHE A 109 12.85 -18.00 3.42
C PHE A 109 12.28 -19.08 4.35
N TYR A 110 11.13 -18.81 5.00
CA TYR A 110 10.46 -19.78 5.87
C TYR A 110 9.92 -20.99 5.11
N LEU A 111 9.48 -20.80 3.86
CA LEU A 111 9.03 -21.87 2.97
C LEU A 111 10.19 -22.73 2.41
N GLY A 112 11.45 -22.42 2.75
CA GLY A 112 12.62 -23.22 2.36
C GLY A 112 13.06 -23.02 0.89
N TYR A 113 12.60 -21.96 0.24
CA TYR A 113 12.98 -21.63 -1.12
C TYR A 113 14.28 -20.82 -1.16
N GLU A 114 15.13 -21.07 -2.18
CA GLU A 114 16.30 -20.24 -2.44
C GLU A 114 15.92 -18.78 -2.70
N ASP A 115 16.86 -17.90 -2.31
CA ASP A 115 16.77 -16.45 -2.31
C ASP A 115 15.91 -15.92 -3.47
N LEU A 116 14.78 -15.30 -3.12
CA LEU A 116 13.76 -14.97 -4.11
C LEU A 116 14.18 -13.81 -5.01
N PHE A 117 14.99 -12.93 -4.45
CA PHE A 117 15.42 -11.69 -5.06
C PHE A 117 16.93 -11.71 -5.22
N GLY A 118 17.40 -11.99 -6.42
CA GLY A 118 18.74 -11.55 -6.81
C GLY A 118 18.85 -10.02 -6.68
N ARG A 119 20.05 -9.50 -6.39
CA ARG A 119 20.33 -8.05 -6.24
C ARG A 119 19.67 -7.17 -7.33
N TRP A 120 19.62 -7.68 -8.56
CA TRP A 120 19.01 -7.01 -9.71
C TRP A 120 17.47 -6.95 -9.65
N SER A 121 16.82 -7.99 -9.14
CA SER A 121 15.35 -8.07 -9.06
C SER A 121 14.81 -7.09 -8.00
N LEU A 122 15.55 -6.84 -6.92
CA LEU A 122 15.22 -5.84 -5.90
C LEU A 122 15.22 -4.41 -6.47
N ILE A 123 16.28 -4.07 -7.21
CA ILE A 123 16.39 -2.76 -7.86
C ILE A 123 15.23 -2.58 -8.85
N PHE A 124 14.95 -3.59 -9.68
CA PHE A 124 13.85 -3.56 -10.62
C PHE A 124 12.50 -3.37 -9.91
N CYS A 125 12.28 -4.10 -8.82
CA CYS A 125 11.04 -3.99 -8.04
C CYS A 125 10.86 -2.61 -7.41
N LEU A 126 11.94 -1.98 -6.91
CA LEU A 126 11.89 -0.62 -6.39
C LEU A 126 11.62 0.40 -7.48
N THR A 127 12.30 0.30 -8.63
CA THR A 127 12.11 1.22 -9.75
C THR A 127 10.68 1.13 -10.30
N VAL A 128 10.18 -0.06 -10.56
CA VAL A 128 8.81 -0.26 -11.06
C VAL A 128 7.78 0.14 -10.00
N GLY A 129 8.05 -0.13 -8.71
CA GLY A 129 7.21 0.31 -7.60
C GLY A 129 7.05 1.82 -7.52
N ILE A 130 8.14 2.59 -7.69
CA ILE A 130 8.12 4.06 -7.71
C ILE A 130 7.30 4.57 -8.90
N VAL A 131 7.60 4.08 -10.10
CA VAL A 131 6.92 4.53 -11.33
C VAL A 131 5.42 4.20 -11.29
N CYS A 132 5.05 3.00 -10.87
CA CYS A 132 3.64 2.63 -10.73
C CYS A 132 2.93 3.39 -9.61
N SER A 133 3.60 3.67 -8.49
CA SER A 133 3.02 4.53 -7.44
C SER A 133 2.74 5.94 -7.96
N GLU A 134 3.62 6.50 -8.80
CA GLU A 134 3.39 7.79 -9.42
C GLU A 134 2.20 7.74 -10.41
N LEU A 135 2.09 6.68 -11.21
CA LEU A 135 0.95 6.47 -12.11
C LEU A 135 -0.38 6.34 -11.34
N GLY A 136 -0.38 5.59 -10.23
CA GLY A 136 -1.52 5.49 -9.32
C GLY A 136 -1.92 6.84 -8.73
N ALA A 137 -0.93 7.67 -8.39
CA ALA A 137 -1.16 9.03 -7.93
C ALA A 137 -1.76 9.93 -9.00
N MET A 138 -1.26 9.84 -10.23
CA MET A 138 -1.76 10.60 -11.38
C MET A 138 -3.21 10.23 -11.71
N LEU A 139 -3.55 8.94 -11.65
CA LEU A 139 -4.92 8.44 -11.82
C LEU A 139 -5.85 9.01 -10.75
N ALA A 140 -5.44 9.01 -9.48
CA ALA A 140 -6.23 9.58 -8.39
C ALA A 140 -6.50 11.08 -8.59
N ILE A 141 -5.50 11.85 -9.02
CA ILE A 141 -5.65 13.29 -9.30
C ILE A 141 -6.63 13.51 -10.45
N LYS A 142 -6.53 12.70 -11.53
CA LYS A 142 -7.43 12.81 -12.69
C LYS A 142 -8.87 12.46 -12.32
N TYR A 143 -9.07 11.39 -11.55
CA TYR A 143 -10.38 10.99 -11.04
C TYR A 143 -11.02 12.07 -10.16
N LEU A 144 -10.20 12.72 -9.32
CA LEU A 144 -10.64 13.80 -8.44
C LEU A 144 -11.12 15.02 -9.24
N ARG A 145 -10.40 15.41 -10.30
CA ARG A 145 -10.83 16.49 -11.21
C ARG A 145 -12.15 16.19 -11.90
N LEU A 146 -12.36 14.94 -12.34
CA LEU A 146 -13.62 14.52 -12.97
C LEU A 146 -14.78 14.64 -11.98
N ARG A 147 -14.59 14.20 -10.74
CA ARG A 147 -15.62 14.29 -9.69
C ARG A 147 -16.00 15.73 -9.34
N GLU A 148 -15.04 16.65 -9.34
CA GLU A 148 -15.30 18.09 -9.11
C GLU A 148 -16.05 18.75 -10.27
N GLN A 149 -15.91 18.22 -11.49
CA GLN A 149 -16.63 18.71 -12.68
C GLN A 149 -18.08 18.25 -12.71
N ASP A 150 -18.37 17.02 -12.26
CA ASP A 150 -19.75 16.50 -12.17
C ASP A 150 -20.59 17.14 -11.05
N GLN A 151 -19.99 17.90 -10.13
CA GLN A 151 -20.69 18.61 -9.05
C GLN A 151 -20.95 20.11 -9.33
N LYS A 152 -20.58 20.63 -10.51
CA LYS A 152 -20.91 21.99 -10.96
C LYS A 152 -22.08 21.98 -11.94
#